data_AF-A8PU23-F1
#
_entry.id   AF-A8PU23-F1
#
_cell.length_a   1.000
_cell.length_b   1.000
_cell.length_c   1.000
_cell.angle_alpha   90.00
_cell.angle_beta   90.00
_cell.angle_gamma   90.00
#
_symmetry.space_group_name_H-M   'P 1'
#
loop_
_entity.id
_entity.type
_entity.pdbx_description
1 polymer ?
#
loop_
_entity_poly.entity_id
_entity_poly.type
_entity_poly.pdbx_seq_one_letter_code
_entity_poly.pdbx_strand_id
1 'polypeptide(L)'
;MLTLSKIGWWGAFGGPAQKGIKTYSVSPFQQNPFAGVLKGYMFNGFRRAVKHMPYSGIPFLVGYFIYSWGNKEYNYVNSKEGHLAHAGEH
;
A
#
# COMPACT_ATOMS: atom_id res chain seq x y z
N MET A 1 28.52 5.36 29.90
CA MET A 1 27.99 6.52 29.14
C MET A 1 27.14 5.96 28.00
N LEU A 2 25.81 5.93 28.18
CA LEU A 2 24.86 5.35 27.24
C LEU A 2 24.60 6.35 26.11
N THR A 3 25.17 6.14 24.93
CA THR A 3 24.82 6.92 23.74
C THR A 3 23.47 6.40 23.21
N LEU A 4 22.45 7.26 23.29
CA LEU A 4 21.06 7.02 22.87
C LEU A 4 20.87 6.91 21.34
N SER A 5 21.90 6.51 20.57
CA SER A 5 21.80 6.30 19.12
C SER A 5 21.81 4.81 18.81
N LYS A 6 20.72 4.31 18.22
CA LYS A 6 20.60 2.90 17.78
C LYS A 6 21.42 2.58 16.52
N ILE A 7 22.08 3.58 15.91
CA ILE A 7 22.91 3.46 14.71
C ILE A 7 24.22 4.24 14.91
N GLY A 8 25.36 3.62 14.58
CA GLY A 8 26.67 4.27 14.56
C GLY A 8 27.18 4.60 13.15
N TRP A 9 28.49 4.68 12.96
CA TRP A 9 29.14 5.06 11.68
C TRP A 9 29.71 3.85 10.93
N TRP A 10 30.27 4.06 9.74
CA TRP A 10 31.08 3.06 9.03
C TRP A 10 32.16 2.48 9.95
N GLY A 11 32.21 1.15 10.07
CA GLY A 11 33.10 0.44 10.99
C GLY A 11 32.54 0.20 12.40
N ALA A 12 31.51 0.93 12.82
CA ALA A 12 30.89 0.76 14.15
C ALA A 12 29.36 0.98 14.08
N PHE A 13 28.68 0.26 13.17
CA PHE A 13 27.26 0.47 12.87
C PHE A 13 26.30 0.15 14.04
N GLY A 14 26.74 -0.58 15.06
CA GLY A 14 25.94 -0.95 16.24
C GLY A 14 25.11 -2.23 16.08
N GLY A 15 25.30 -2.97 14.99
CA GLY A 15 24.69 -4.30 14.79
C GLY A 15 25.46 -5.44 15.48
N PRO A 16 24.89 -6.65 15.50
CA PRO A 16 25.58 -7.83 16.03
C PRO A 16 26.82 -8.17 15.19
N ALA A 17 27.80 -8.83 15.82
CA ALA A 17 28.98 -9.32 15.12
C ALA A 17 28.60 -10.36 14.05
N GLN A 18 29.06 -10.18 12.82
CA GLN A 18 28.82 -11.09 11.69
C GLN A 18 30.12 -11.80 11.32
N LYS A 19 30.10 -13.14 11.31
CA LYS A 19 31.24 -13.98 10.93
C LYS A 19 30.78 -15.07 9.97
N GLY A 20 31.53 -15.30 8.90
CA GLY A 20 31.28 -16.38 7.94
C GLY A 20 30.35 -16.04 6.77
N ILE A 21 29.81 -14.82 6.70
CA ILE A 21 28.99 -14.35 5.57
C ILE A 21 29.92 -13.80 4.49
N LYS A 22 29.85 -14.36 3.28
CA LYS A 22 30.58 -13.88 2.10
C LYS A 22 29.59 -13.32 1.09
N THR A 23 29.80 -12.09 0.66
CA THR A 23 28.95 -11.41 -0.33
C THR A 23 29.73 -11.21 -1.61
N TYR A 24 29.12 -11.59 -2.73
CA TYR A 24 29.71 -11.44 -4.06
C TYR A 24 28.82 -10.51 -4.90
N SER A 25 29.44 -9.65 -5.69
CA SER A 25 28.76 -8.77 -6.63
C SER A 25 29.54 -8.67 -7.93
N VAL A 26 28.84 -8.40 -9.02
CA VAL A 26 29.42 -8.17 -10.35
C VAL A 26 29.34 -6.67 -10.66
N SER A 27 30.36 -6.12 -11.34
CA SER A 27 30.34 -4.71 -11.75
C SER A 27 29.08 -4.38 -12.57
N PRO A 28 28.39 -3.25 -12.31
CA PRO A 28 27.22 -2.86 -13.08
C PRO A 28 27.50 -2.69 -14.58
N PHE A 29 28.72 -2.31 -14.96
CA PHE A 29 29.14 -2.17 -16.37
C PHE A 29 29.26 -3.51 -17.10
N GLN A 30 29.23 -4.63 -16.38
CA GLN A 30 29.27 -5.98 -16.94
C GLN A 30 27.87 -6.64 -16.96
N GLN A 31 26.84 -5.95 -16.45
CA GLN A 31 25.47 -6.45 -16.40
C GLN A 31 24.56 -5.68 -17.36
N ASN A 32 23.50 -6.33 -17.84
CA ASN A 32 22.42 -5.63 -18.53
C ASN A 32 21.44 -5.06 -17.50
N PRO A 33 21.30 -3.72 -17.36
CA PRO A 33 20.53 -3.10 -16.30
C PRO A 33 19.02 -3.37 -16.36
N PHE A 34 18.47 -3.69 -17.54
CA PHE A 34 17.04 -3.95 -17.73
C PHE A 34 16.72 -5.42 -18.02
N ALA A 35 17.70 -6.32 -17.82
CA ALA A 35 17.48 -7.74 -18.02
C ALA A 35 16.30 -8.24 -17.19
N GLY A 36 15.26 -8.75 -17.86
CA GLY A 36 14.11 -9.36 -17.22
C GLY A 36 13.14 -8.40 -16.53
N VAL A 37 13.24 -7.08 -16.73
CA VAL A 37 12.35 -6.11 -16.07
C VAL A 37 10.88 -6.33 -16.42
N LEU A 38 10.55 -6.58 -17.69
CA LEU A 38 9.16 -6.80 -18.10
C LEU A 38 8.57 -8.09 -17.50
N LYS A 39 9.22 -9.23 -17.75
CA LYS A 39 8.78 -10.53 -17.22
C LYS A 39 8.79 -10.54 -15.68
N GLY A 40 9.82 -9.96 -15.08
CA GLY A 40 9.95 -9.84 -13.62
C GLY A 40 8.85 -8.96 -13.04
N TYR A 41 8.63 -7.76 -13.56
CA TYR A 41 7.65 -6.83 -13.01
C TYR A 41 6.21 -7.28 -13.25
N MET A 42 5.88 -7.84 -14.42
CA MET A 42 4.52 -8.28 -14.71
C MET A 42 4.06 -9.36 -13.71
N PHE A 43 4.82 -10.44 -13.54
CA PHE A 43 4.40 -11.52 -12.65
C PHE A 43 4.71 -11.23 -11.18
N ASN A 44 5.89 -10.68 -10.88
CA ASN A 44 6.28 -10.42 -9.50
C ASN A 44 5.61 -9.17 -8.92
N GLY A 45 5.44 -8.14 -9.73
CA GLY A 45 4.72 -6.91 -9.35
C GLY A 45 3.24 -7.20 -9.10
N PHE A 46 2.58 -7.94 -10.00
CA PHE A 46 1.19 -8.37 -9.79
C PHE A 46 1.04 -9.20 -8.51
N ARG A 47 1.91 -10.20 -8.30
CA ARG A 47 1.91 -11.02 -7.08
C ARG A 47 2.09 -10.18 -5.82
N ARG A 48 2.91 -9.12 -5.86
CA ARG A 48 3.09 -8.19 -4.72
C ARG A 48 1.85 -7.31 -4.52
N ALA A 49 1.28 -6.79 -5.60
CA ALA A 49 0.09 -5.93 -5.53
C ALA A 49 -1.12 -6.68 -4.94
N VAL A 50 -1.39 -7.90 -5.40
CA VAL A 50 -2.51 -8.72 -4.91
C VAL A 50 -2.36 -9.06 -3.43
N LYS A 51 -1.14 -9.27 -2.92
CA LYS A 51 -0.93 -9.51 -1.48
C LYS A 51 -1.31 -8.32 -0.60
N HIS A 52 -1.15 -7.09 -1.10
CA HIS A 52 -1.50 -5.88 -0.37
C HIS A 52 -2.94 -5.43 -0.61
N MET A 53 -3.56 -5.90 -1.70
CA MET A 53 -4.91 -5.52 -2.12
C MET A 53 -5.99 -5.71 -1.05
N PRO A 54 -6.00 -6.74 -0.18
CA PRO A 54 -7.01 -6.82 0.88
C PRO A 54 -6.88 -5.67 1.89
N TYR A 55 -5.67 -5.26 2.23
CA TYR A 55 -5.44 -4.24 3.26
C TYR A 55 -5.82 -2.84 2.81
N SER A 56 -5.59 -2.51 1.53
CA SER A 56 -5.97 -1.21 0.97
C SER A 56 -7.34 -1.24 0.29
N GLY A 57 -7.62 -2.28 -0.47
CA GLY A 57 -8.82 -2.43 -1.29
C GLY A 57 -10.09 -2.54 -0.47
N ILE A 58 -10.08 -3.24 0.68
CA ILE A 58 -11.26 -3.35 1.54
C ILE A 58 -11.70 -1.97 2.06
N PRO A 59 -10.83 -1.15 2.69
CA PRO A 59 -11.20 0.21 3.08
C PRO A 59 -11.73 1.08 1.94
N PHE A 60 -11.10 1.04 0.76
CA PHE A 60 -11.56 1.82 -0.40
C PHE A 60 -12.94 1.38 -0.89
N LEU A 61 -13.17 0.07 -0.97
CA LEU A 61 -14.43 -0.49 -1.39
C LEU A 61 -15.56 -0.15 -0.41
N VAL A 62 -15.31 -0.27 0.89
CA VAL A 62 -16.27 0.13 1.94
C VAL A 62 -16.57 1.62 1.87
N GLY A 63 -15.53 2.46 1.77
CA GLY A 63 -15.71 3.92 1.65
C GLY A 63 -16.52 4.31 0.42
N TYR A 64 -16.27 3.67 -0.72
CA TYR A 64 -17.02 3.90 -1.95
C TYR A 64 -18.50 3.50 -1.82
N PHE A 65 -18.79 2.38 -1.15
CA PHE A 65 -20.18 1.96 -0.91
C PHE A 65 -20.93 2.93 -0.01
N ILE A 66 -20.32 3.37 1.09
CA ILE A 66 -20.92 4.37 1.98
C ILE A 66 -21.19 5.67 1.23
N TYR A 67 -20.23 6.14 0.44
CA TYR A 67 -20.36 7.36 -0.36
C TYR A 67 -21.48 7.25 -1.40
N SER A 68 -21.54 6.14 -2.15
CA SER A 68 -22.55 5.93 -3.17
C SER A 68 -23.95 5.84 -2.57
N TRP A 69 -24.11 5.13 -1.45
CA TRP A 69 -25.37 5.06 -0.72
C TRP A 69 -25.77 6.45 -0.20
N GLY A 70 -24.86 7.16 0.46
CA GLY A 70 -25.14 8.48 1.03
C GLY A 70 -25.57 9.51 -0.03
N ASN A 71 -24.94 9.52 -1.20
CA ASN A 71 -25.36 10.39 -2.30
C ASN A 71 -26.74 10.03 -2.85
N LYS A 72 -27.05 8.73 -2.96
CA LYS A 72 -28.36 8.29 -3.44
C LYS A 72 -29.46 8.70 -2.47
N GLU A 73 -29.22 8.48 -1.18
CA GLU A 73 -30.16 8.83 -0.11
C GLU A 73 -30.36 10.35 -0.03
N TYR A 74 -29.27 11.11 -0.03
CA TYR A 74 -29.33 12.58 -0.04
C TYR A 74 -30.16 13.10 -1.22
N ASN A 75 -29.97 12.55 -2.42
CA ASN A 75 -30.74 12.96 -3.59
C ASN A 75 -32.21 12.53 -3.50
N TYR A 76 -32.50 11.37 -2.91
CA TYR A 76 -33.87 10.90 -2.70
C TYR A 76 -34.63 11.79 -1.71
N VAL A 77 -34.05 12.08 -0.54
CA VAL A 77 -34.68 12.91 0.49
C VAL A 77 -34.96 14.33 -0.02
N ASN A 78 -34.07 14.89 -0.84
CA ASN A 78 -34.26 16.22 -1.46
C ASN A 78 -35.08 16.19 -2.75
N SER A 79 -35.57 15.01 -3.17
CA SER A 79 -36.48 14.89 -4.30
C SER A 79 -37.93 15.16 -3.88
N LYS A 80 -38.79 15.50 -4.84
CA LYS A 80 -40.22 15.69 -4.57
C LYS A 80 -40.87 14.45 -3.97
N GLU A 81 -40.50 13.27 -4.46
CA GLU A 81 -41.02 11.99 -3.97
C GLU A 81 -40.57 11.70 -2.53
N GLY A 82 -39.31 11.99 -2.20
CA GLY A 82 -38.80 11.86 -0.84
C GLY A 82 -39.47 12.82 0.14
N HIS A 83 -39.66 14.09 -0.25
CA HIS A 83 -40.41 15.04 0.57
C HIS A 83 -41.86 14.60 0.82
N LEU A 84 -42.54 13.98 -0.17
CA LEU A 84 -43.89 13.45 0.00
C LEU A 84 -43.93 12.21 0.89
N ALA A 85 -42.95 11.31 0.76
CA ALA A 85 -42.83 10.11 1.58
C ALA A 85 -42.54 10.44 3.06
N HIS A 86 -41.67 11.42 3.32
CA HIS A 86 -41.34 11.86 4.68
C HIS A 86 -42.38 12.82 5.28
N ALA A 87 -43.14 13.55 4.46
CA ALA A 87 -44.23 14.41 4.95
C ALA A 87 -45.46 13.62 5.44
N GLY A 88 -45.65 12.38 4.97
CA GLY A 88 -46.71 11.47 5.45
C GLY A 88 -46.34 10.67 6.70
N GLU A 89 -45.13 10.85 7.24
CA GLU A 89 -44.63 10.17 8.44
C GLU A 89 -44.81 11.00 9.73
N HIS A 90 -45.39 12.20 9.61
CA HIS A 90 -45.84 13.07 10.70
C HIS A 90 -47.36 13.04 10.85
#